data_AF-A0A0F9PEN0-F1
#
_entry.id   AF-A0A0F9PEN0-F1
#
_cell.length_a   1.000
_cell.length_b   1.000
_cell.length_c   1.000
_cell.angle_alpha   90.00
_cell.angle_beta   90.00
_cell.angle_gamma   90.00
#
_symmetry.space_group_name_H-M   'P 1'
#
loop_
_entity.id
_entity.type
_entity.pdbx_description
1 polymer ?
#
loop_
_entity_poly.entity_id
_entity_poly.type
_entity_poly.pdbx_seq_one_letter_code
_entity_poly.pdbx_strand_id
1 'polypeptide(L)'
;MSFPKISRTISKDMEHVKVQFLTESLELILNRTKCIGCGTCARVCPEDAISRGPVGSSRRFPTLEDIIPEIYDPKKCVFCGTCVYCCPTSALTFKKDGEIVNIEDIPIVKEHVVPKLEFEVKKVSSFDGVERVAKQFTGGKISIIDEKCPGGCQTCYEVCPSGAITIPEKSDKGWETVPNVVVDENECIFCGSCDNGCPTGAIQLEITDLMTSGKYSEMFWNPLVERLKTLRWYHPKEE
;
A
#
# COMPACT_ATOMS: atom_id res chain seq x y z
N MET A 1 33.96 5.17 15.23
CA MET A 1 32.79 4.32 14.89
C MET A 1 31.98 5.06 13.84
N SER A 2 31.61 4.43 12.72
CA SER A 2 30.85 5.10 11.66
C SER A 2 29.38 5.25 12.08
N PHE A 3 28.82 6.44 11.85
CA PHE A 3 27.40 6.75 12.02
C PHE A 3 26.83 7.31 10.71
N PRO A 4 25.54 7.10 10.41
CA PRO A 4 24.57 6.35 11.21
C PRO A 4 24.83 4.83 11.17
N LYS A 5 24.49 4.12 12.26
CA LYS A 5 24.44 2.64 12.26
C LYS A 5 23.04 2.22 11.84
N ILE A 6 22.96 1.36 10.84
CA ILE A 6 21.71 0.86 10.30
C ILE A 6 21.58 -0.61 10.69
N SER A 7 20.44 -0.99 11.24
CA SER A 7 20.10 -2.38 11.54
C SER A 7 18.71 -2.71 11.01
N ARG A 8 18.58 -3.87 10.36
CA ARG A 8 17.32 -4.40 9.86
C ARG A 8 17.11 -5.79 10.42
N THR A 9 15.96 -6.02 11.05
CA THR A 9 15.57 -7.30 11.61
C THR A 9 14.22 -7.69 11.04
N ILE A 10 14.13 -8.86 10.44
CA ILE A 10 12.90 -9.37 9.81
C ILE A 10 12.52 -10.66 10.55
N SER A 11 11.31 -10.68 11.08
CA SER A 11 10.65 -11.89 11.58
C SER A 11 9.43 -12.22 10.71
N LYS A 12 8.73 -13.30 11.03
CA LYS A 12 7.51 -13.70 10.31
C LYS A 12 6.45 -12.59 10.30
N ASP A 13 6.26 -11.94 11.46
CA ASP A 13 5.13 -11.02 11.69
C ASP A 13 5.56 -9.55 11.70
N MET A 14 6.85 -9.28 11.94
CA MET A 14 7.35 -7.93 12.17
C MET A 14 8.64 -7.69 11.40
N GLU A 15 8.76 -6.50 10.84
CA GLU A 15 10.00 -5.99 10.28
C GLU A 15 10.38 -4.68 10.97
N HIS A 16 11.62 -4.60 11.41
CA HIS A 16 12.19 -3.47 12.11
C HIS A 16 13.35 -2.91 11.30
N VAL A 17 13.30 -1.62 10.95
CA VAL A 17 14.43 -0.91 10.39
C VAL A 17 14.80 0.25 11.29
N LYS A 18 15.94 0.14 11.96
CA LYS A 18 16.45 1.13 12.90
C LYS A 18 17.69 1.82 12.33
N VAL A 19 17.68 3.14 12.42
CA VAL A 19 18.80 4.03 12.11
C VAL A 19 19.22 4.72 13.40
N GLN A 20 20.42 4.40 13.86
CA GLN A 20 21.02 4.95 15.07
C GLN A 20 21.99 6.07 14.68
N PHE A 21 21.68 7.30 15.08
CA PHE A 21 22.57 8.45 15.00
C PHE A 21 23.37 8.59 16.30
N LEU A 22 24.18 9.66 16.39
CA LEU A 22 24.99 9.97 17.57
C LEU A 22 24.12 10.32 18.79
N THR A 23 23.04 11.07 18.57
CA THR A 23 22.21 11.66 19.64
C THR A 23 20.82 11.06 19.73
N GLU A 24 20.33 10.42 18.68
CA GLU A 24 18.98 9.86 18.61
C GLU A 24 18.95 8.58 17.79
N SER A 25 17.83 7.85 17.87
CA SER A 25 17.54 6.71 17.03
C SER A 25 16.13 6.78 16.47
N LEU A 26 16.00 6.44 15.20
CA LEU A 26 14.73 6.39 14.48
C LEU A 26 14.50 4.95 14.01
N GLU A 27 13.29 4.46 14.17
CA GLU A 27 12.93 3.10 13.79
C GLU A 27 11.58 3.09 13.09
N LEU A 28 11.53 2.47 11.90
CA LEU A 28 10.28 2.13 11.23
C LEU A 28 9.97 0.65 11.46
N ILE A 29 8.75 0.39 11.88
CA ILE A 29 8.24 -0.95 12.16
C ILE A 29 7.09 -1.24 11.20
N LEU A 30 7.18 -2.36 10.47
CA LEU A 30 6.09 -2.92 9.66
C LEU A 30 5.54 -4.17 10.35
N ASN A 31 4.27 -4.15 10.70
CA ASN A 31 3.51 -5.33 11.10
C ASN A 31 2.98 -6.03 9.83
N ARG A 32 3.63 -7.14 9.46
CA ARG A 32 3.31 -7.93 8.27
C ARG A 32 1.94 -8.59 8.38
N THR A 33 1.53 -8.98 9.59
CA THR A 33 0.20 -9.55 9.85
C THR A 33 -0.92 -8.55 9.59
N LYS A 34 -0.76 -7.27 9.93
CA LYS A 34 -1.73 -6.19 9.66
C LYS A 34 -1.67 -5.66 8.23
N CYS A 35 -0.56 -5.87 7.52
CA CYS A 35 -0.38 -5.37 6.16
C CYS A 35 -1.29 -6.13 5.18
N ILE A 36 -2.00 -5.39 4.33
CA ILE A 36 -2.84 -5.95 3.26
C ILE A 36 -2.16 -5.85 1.87
N GLY A 37 -0.89 -5.49 1.82
CA GLY A 37 -0.14 -5.39 0.56
C GLY A 37 -0.69 -4.34 -0.42
N CYS A 38 -1.36 -3.29 0.06
CA CYS A 38 -2.02 -2.29 -0.79
C CYS A 38 -1.05 -1.42 -1.62
N GLY A 39 0.24 -1.41 -1.28
CA GLY A 39 1.26 -0.61 -1.97
C GLY A 39 1.22 0.90 -1.67
N THR A 40 0.28 1.39 -0.86
CA THR A 40 0.14 2.83 -0.57
C THR A 40 1.44 3.45 -0.05
N CYS A 41 2.14 2.78 0.87
CA CYS A 41 3.39 3.27 1.45
C CYS A 41 4.51 3.47 0.41
N ALA A 42 4.58 2.62 -0.61
CA ALA A 42 5.54 2.75 -1.69
C ALA A 42 5.15 3.92 -2.62
N ARG A 43 3.85 4.04 -2.97
CA ARG A 43 3.34 5.15 -3.79
C ARG A 43 3.63 6.52 -3.17
N VAL A 44 3.28 6.66 -1.90
CA VAL A 44 3.33 7.94 -1.18
C VAL A 44 4.72 8.33 -0.66
N CYS A 45 5.73 7.46 -0.80
CA CYS A 45 7.08 7.76 -0.34
C CYS A 45 7.77 8.73 -1.30
N PRO A 46 8.09 9.97 -0.88
CA PRO A 46 8.71 10.95 -1.79
C PRO A 46 10.12 10.55 -2.27
N GLU A 47 10.83 9.75 -1.47
CA GLU A 47 12.21 9.33 -1.74
C GLU A 47 12.31 7.91 -2.32
N ASP A 48 11.18 7.27 -2.63
CA ASP A 48 11.12 5.88 -3.09
C ASP A 48 11.94 4.91 -2.21
N ALA A 49 11.91 5.16 -0.90
CA ALA A 49 12.62 4.38 0.11
C ALA A 49 11.93 3.04 0.40
N ILE A 50 10.68 2.86 -0.03
CA ILE A 50 9.89 1.64 0.15
C ILE A 50 9.59 1.06 -1.23
N SER A 51 9.96 -0.20 -1.48
CA SER A 51 9.54 -0.91 -2.68
C SER A 51 8.24 -1.68 -2.44
N ARG A 52 7.55 -2.02 -3.52
CA ARG A 52 6.55 -3.10 -3.48
C ARG A 52 7.21 -4.45 -3.17
N GLY A 53 6.36 -5.43 -2.87
CA GLY A 53 6.76 -6.82 -2.84
C GLY A 53 7.16 -7.36 -4.23
N PRO A 54 7.78 -8.56 -4.28
CA PRO A 54 8.36 -9.18 -5.47
C PRO A 54 7.32 -9.75 -6.47
N VAL A 55 6.28 -8.97 -6.77
CA VAL A 55 5.21 -9.32 -7.72
C VAL A 55 5.79 -9.74 -9.06
N GLY A 56 5.49 -10.98 -9.47
CA GLY A 56 5.95 -11.62 -10.71
C GLY A 56 7.37 -12.21 -10.66
N SER A 57 8.16 -11.93 -9.62
CA SER A 57 9.53 -12.44 -9.46
C SER A 57 9.63 -13.58 -8.45
N SER A 58 8.80 -13.59 -7.40
CA SER A 58 8.76 -14.68 -6.42
C SER A 58 8.07 -15.93 -6.97
N ARG A 59 6.98 -15.75 -7.73
CA ARG A 59 6.20 -16.82 -8.35
C ARG A 59 5.28 -16.29 -9.45
N ARG A 60 4.71 -17.23 -10.22
CA ARG A 60 3.82 -16.94 -11.34
C ARG A 60 2.55 -16.18 -10.92
N PHE A 61 1.94 -16.57 -9.81
CA PHE A 61 0.71 -15.96 -9.27
C PHE A 61 0.96 -15.53 -7.82
N PRO A 62 1.17 -14.23 -7.58
CA PRO A 62 1.37 -13.66 -6.25
C PRO A 62 0.19 -13.93 -5.30
N THR A 63 0.45 -14.16 -4.01
CA THR A 63 -0.55 -13.97 -2.95
C THR A 63 -0.21 -12.72 -2.13
N LEU A 64 -0.94 -12.52 -1.03
CA LEU A 64 -0.74 -11.44 -0.08
C LEU A 64 0.73 -11.29 0.37
N GLU A 65 1.44 -12.39 0.66
CA GLU A 65 2.82 -12.32 1.16
C GLU A 65 3.78 -11.68 0.15
N ASP A 66 3.60 -11.92 -1.15
CA ASP A 66 4.47 -11.38 -2.21
C ASP A 66 4.19 -9.93 -2.58
N ILE A 67 3.08 -9.36 -2.08
CA ILE A 67 2.69 -7.98 -2.36
C ILE A 67 2.95 -7.06 -1.16
N ILE A 68 3.36 -7.64 -0.01
CA ILE A 68 3.89 -6.91 1.14
C ILE A 68 5.27 -6.33 0.77
N PRO A 69 5.56 -5.06 1.12
CA PRO A 69 6.87 -4.45 0.90
C PRO A 69 8.03 -5.29 1.47
N GLU A 70 9.05 -5.54 0.65
CA GLU A 70 10.26 -6.29 1.06
C GLU A 70 11.54 -5.46 1.08
N ILE A 71 11.57 -4.28 0.46
CA ILE A 71 12.76 -3.43 0.47
C ILE A 71 12.39 -2.11 1.13
N TYR A 72 13.10 -1.82 2.21
CA TYR A 72 13.18 -0.51 2.81
C TYR A 72 14.63 -0.05 2.73
N ASP A 73 14.88 1.07 2.07
CA ASP A 73 16.19 1.70 2.00
C ASP A 73 16.33 2.78 3.08
N PRO A 74 16.97 2.46 4.23
CA PRO A 74 17.18 3.43 5.31
C PRO A 74 18.11 4.57 4.93
N LYS A 75 18.83 4.50 3.80
CA LYS A 75 19.66 5.61 3.32
C LYS A 75 18.84 6.65 2.56
N LYS A 76 17.70 6.25 1.98
CA LYS A 76 16.76 7.14 1.30
C LYS A 76 15.66 7.65 2.23
N CYS A 77 15.28 6.87 3.24
CA CYS A 77 14.20 7.29 4.12
C CYS A 77 14.60 8.49 5.00
N VAL A 78 13.84 9.57 4.87
CA VAL A 78 13.97 10.79 5.68
C VAL A 78 13.03 10.83 6.89
N PHE A 79 12.36 9.71 7.21
CA PHE A 79 11.43 9.58 8.34
C PHE A 79 10.30 10.64 8.37
N CYS A 80 9.80 11.05 7.21
CA CYS A 80 8.73 12.07 7.10
C CYS A 80 7.36 11.60 7.62
N GLY A 81 7.09 10.29 7.63
CA GLY A 81 5.87 9.71 8.18
C GLY A 81 4.69 9.58 7.23
N THR A 82 4.84 9.95 5.95
CA THR A 82 3.76 9.83 4.96
C THR A 82 3.26 8.40 4.81
N CYS A 83 4.15 7.40 4.86
CA CYS A 83 3.77 5.99 4.78
C CYS A 83 2.98 5.51 6.00
N VAL A 84 3.27 6.03 7.20
CA VAL A 84 2.53 5.74 8.43
C VAL A 84 1.15 6.41 8.37
N TYR A 85 1.11 7.69 7.98
CA TYR A 85 -0.10 8.48 7.87
C TYR A 85 -1.10 7.90 6.86
N CYS A 86 -0.66 7.56 5.65
CA CYS A 86 -1.51 7.00 4.59
C CYS A 86 -1.77 5.49 4.73
N CYS A 87 -1.23 4.80 5.74
CA CYS A 87 -1.44 3.36 5.88
C CYS A 87 -2.90 3.06 6.27
N PRO A 88 -3.69 2.34 5.43
CA PRO A 88 -5.10 2.10 5.71
C PRO A 88 -5.29 1.17 6.92
N THR A 89 -4.40 0.22 7.15
CA THR A 89 -4.51 -0.76 8.25
C THR A 89 -3.64 -0.42 9.46
N SER A 90 -2.99 0.76 9.46
CA SER A 90 -2.04 1.16 10.50
C SER A 90 -0.97 0.10 10.78
N ALA A 91 -0.50 -0.56 9.72
CA ALA A 91 0.53 -1.60 9.79
C ALA A 91 1.95 -1.03 9.98
N LEU A 92 2.15 0.27 9.73
CA LEU A 92 3.43 0.95 9.89
C LEU A 92 3.43 1.81 11.16
N THR A 93 4.55 1.84 11.86
CA THR A 93 4.72 2.62 13.10
C THR A 93 6.13 3.18 13.18
N PHE A 94 6.26 4.41 13.64
CA PHE A 94 7.56 4.99 13.97
C PHE A 94 7.86 4.87 15.46
N LYS A 95 9.15 4.66 15.76
CA LYS A 95 9.71 4.93 17.06
C LYS A 95 10.84 5.94 16.98
N LYS A 96 10.93 6.78 18.00
CA LYS A 96 12.05 7.67 18.26
C LYS A 96 12.59 7.34 19.65
N ASP A 97 13.88 7.07 19.73
CA ASP A 97 14.56 6.74 21.00
C ASP A 97 13.93 5.58 21.79
N GLY A 98 13.33 4.64 21.06
CA GLY A 98 12.66 3.45 21.62
C GLY A 98 11.18 3.65 21.96
N GLU A 99 10.69 4.89 21.93
CA GLU A 99 9.29 5.24 22.21
C GLU A 99 8.48 5.33 20.92
N ILE A 100 7.21 4.90 20.97
CA ILE A 100 6.30 4.98 19.83
C ILE A 100 5.91 6.44 19.59
N VAL A 101 6.04 6.89 18.34
CA VAL A 101 5.57 8.21 17.91
C VAL A 101 4.11 8.08 17.50
N ASN A 102 3.22 8.83 18.16
CA ASN A 102 1.81 8.87 17.76
C ASN A 102 1.66 9.59 16.43
N ILE A 103 0.57 9.29 15.71
CA ILE A 103 0.34 9.86 14.39
C ILE A 103 0.21 11.39 14.44
N GLU A 104 -0.37 11.93 15.52
CA GLU A 104 -0.54 13.36 15.75
C GLU A 104 0.79 14.09 15.99
N ASP A 105 1.81 13.36 16.48
CA ASP A 105 3.13 13.89 16.78
C ASP A 105 4.08 13.84 15.57
N ILE A 106 3.69 13.18 14.48
CA ILE A 106 4.46 13.17 13.23
C ILE A 106 4.50 14.60 12.66
N PRO A 107 5.69 15.14 12.29
CA PRO A 107 5.82 16.54 11.85
C PRO A 107 4.84 16.97 10.75
N ILE A 108 4.61 16.12 9.74
CA ILE A 108 3.69 16.46 8.64
C ILE A 108 2.23 16.59 9.09
N VAL A 109 1.84 15.88 10.15
CA VAL A 109 0.49 15.92 10.72
C VAL A 109 0.38 17.09 11.70
N LYS A 110 1.34 17.17 12.63
CA LYS A 110 1.41 18.21 13.67
C LYS A 110 1.41 19.63 13.10
N GLU A 111 2.19 19.84 12.05
CA GLU A 111 2.34 21.16 11.42
C GLU A 111 1.30 21.40 10.31
N HIS A 112 0.26 20.56 10.20
CA HIS A 112 -0.79 20.66 9.18
C HIS A 112 -0.23 20.75 7.74
N VAL A 113 0.83 19.99 7.46
CA VAL A 113 1.37 19.85 6.09
C VAL A 113 0.44 18.95 5.27
N VAL A 114 -0.07 17.88 5.90
CA VAL A 114 -1.15 17.05 5.37
C VAL A 114 -2.47 17.37 6.09
N PRO A 115 -3.63 17.19 5.42
CA PRO A 115 -4.92 17.40 6.07
C PRO A 115 -5.21 16.32 7.10
N LYS A 116 -6.37 16.40 7.75
CA LYS A 116 -6.91 15.26 8.50
C LYS A 116 -7.57 14.28 7.52
N LEU A 117 -7.25 12.99 7.60
CA LEU A 117 -7.99 11.94 6.88
C LEU A 117 -9.31 11.69 7.59
N GLU A 118 -10.41 11.84 6.87
CA GLU A 118 -11.71 11.30 7.26
C GLU A 118 -11.84 9.90 6.65
N PHE A 119 -12.38 8.94 7.42
CA PHE A 119 -12.46 7.56 6.95
C PHE A 119 -13.62 6.80 7.57
N GLU A 120 -14.08 5.80 6.83
CA GLU A 120 -14.92 4.73 7.37
C GLU A 120 -14.05 3.56 7.82
N VAL A 121 -14.43 2.94 8.93
CA VAL A 121 -13.77 1.74 9.44
C VAL A 121 -14.45 0.52 8.82
N LYS A 122 -13.70 -0.26 8.04
CA LYS A 122 -14.16 -1.51 7.43
C LYS A 122 -13.40 -2.69 8.01
N LYS A 123 -14.12 -3.77 8.31
CA LYS A 123 -13.51 -5.07 8.60
C LYS A 123 -13.15 -5.72 7.29
N VAL A 124 -11.95 -6.27 7.22
CA VAL A 124 -11.40 -6.84 5.99
C VAL A 124 -10.67 -8.14 6.32
N SER A 125 -10.75 -9.10 5.42
CA SER A 125 -10.03 -10.37 5.49
C SER A 125 -9.59 -10.76 4.08
N SER A 126 -8.30 -11.04 3.93
CA SER A 126 -7.79 -11.61 2.69
C SER A 126 -7.98 -13.14 2.71
N PHE A 127 -7.56 -13.81 1.64
CA PHE A 127 -7.66 -15.27 1.53
C PHE A 127 -6.86 -16.05 2.59
N ASP A 128 -5.98 -15.38 3.31
CA ASP A 128 -5.24 -15.94 4.45
C ASP A 128 -6.11 -16.15 5.71
N GLY A 129 -7.37 -15.70 5.69
CA GLY A 129 -8.31 -15.85 6.79
C GLY A 129 -8.01 -14.94 7.99
N VAL A 130 -7.05 -14.02 7.88
CA VAL A 130 -6.68 -13.11 8.96
C VAL A 130 -7.58 -11.88 8.91
N GLU A 131 -8.40 -11.71 9.94
CA GLU A 131 -9.22 -10.52 10.12
C GLU A 131 -8.36 -9.29 10.46
N ARG A 132 -8.67 -8.19 9.79
CA ARG A 132 -8.00 -6.89 9.94
C ARG A 132 -9.04 -5.79 9.93
N VAL A 133 -8.59 -4.59 10.27
CA VAL A 133 -9.37 -3.37 10.19
C VAL A 133 -8.66 -2.41 9.26
N ALA A 134 -9.40 -1.85 8.30
CA ALA A 134 -8.90 -0.88 7.35
C ALA A 134 -9.70 0.43 7.43
N LYS A 135 -8.99 1.54 7.31
CA LYS A 135 -9.55 2.88 7.11
C LYS A 135 -9.78 3.06 5.62
N GLN A 136 -11.03 3.19 5.20
CA GLN A 136 -11.40 3.60 3.86
C GLN A 136 -11.46 5.13 3.84
N PHE A 137 -10.47 5.78 3.22
CA PHE A 137 -10.40 7.24 3.00
C PHE A 137 -10.35 7.62 1.52
N THR A 138 -10.39 6.63 0.64
CA THR A 138 -10.31 6.76 -0.82
C THR A 138 -11.60 6.30 -1.47
N GLY A 139 -12.02 7.03 -2.50
CA GLY A 139 -13.00 6.61 -3.50
C GLY A 139 -12.33 6.48 -4.87
N GLY A 140 -12.92 5.71 -5.77
CA GLY A 140 -12.29 5.47 -7.06
C GLY A 140 -13.07 4.54 -7.97
N LYS A 141 -12.37 4.09 -9.01
CA LYS A 141 -12.87 3.13 -9.99
C LYS A 141 -11.86 2.00 -10.18
N ILE A 142 -12.35 0.78 -10.34
CA ILE A 142 -11.54 -0.36 -10.77
C ILE A 142 -11.82 -0.63 -12.25
N SER A 143 -10.77 -0.78 -13.05
CA SER A 143 -10.87 -1.11 -14.48
C SER A 143 -10.06 -2.37 -14.79
N ILE A 144 -10.55 -3.20 -15.71
CA ILE A 144 -9.87 -4.41 -16.18
C ILE A 144 -9.54 -4.24 -17.67
N ILE A 145 -8.27 -4.43 -18.02
CA ILE A 145 -7.76 -4.42 -19.39
C ILE A 145 -7.73 -5.86 -19.88
N ASP A 146 -8.73 -6.22 -20.71
CA ASP A 146 -8.96 -7.60 -21.10
C ASP A 146 -7.75 -8.25 -21.78
N GLU A 147 -7.06 -7.50 -22.64
CA GLU A 147 -5.92 -8.00 -23.43
C GLU A 147 -4.69 -8.32 -22.57
N LYS A 148 -4.62 -7.79 -21.35
CA LYS A 148 -3.52 -8.04 -20.40
C LYS A 148 -3.88 -9.11 -19.38
N CYS A 149 -5.16 -9.42 -19.19
CA CYS A 149 -5.58 -10.38 -18.20
C CYS A 149 -5.47 -11.79 -18.80
N PRO A 150 -4.60 -12.67 -18.25
CA PRO A 150 -4.40 -14.00 -18.83
C PRO A 150 -5.60 -14.94 -18.64
N GLY A 151 -6.62 -14.54 -17.85
CA GLY A 151 -7.69 -15.42 -17.39
C GLY A 151 -7.17 -16.44 -16.35
N GLY A 152 -7.92 -16.66 -15.27
CA GLY A 152 -7.69 -17.80 -14.37
C GLY A 152 -6.51 -17.71 -13.38
N CYS A 153 -5.71 -16.63 -13.33
CA CYS A 153 -4.64 -16.50 -12.34
C CYS A 153 -5.12 -16.28 -10.90
N GLN A 154 -6.32 -15.71 -10.74
CA GLN A 154 -7.00 -15.41 -9.47
C GLN A 154 -6.27 -14.51 -8.46
N THR A 155 -5.08 -13.98 -8.78
CA THR A 155 -4.32 -13.13 -7.86
C THR A 155 -5.13 -11.95 -7.31
N CYS A 156 -5.88 -11.24 -8.15
CA CYS A 156 -6.70 -10.10 -7.70
C CYS A 156 -7.77 -10.51 -6.67
N TYR A 157 -8.34 -11.71 -6.82
CA TYR A 157 -9.30 -12.30 -5.89
C TYR A 157 -8.62 -12.67 -4.57
N GLU A 158 -7.50 -13.40 -4.62
CA GLU A 158 -6.79 -13.87 -3.42
C GLU A 158 -6.26 -12.71 -2.56
N VAL A 159 -5.78 -11.63 -3.18
CA VAL A 159 -5.20 -10.49 -2.46
C VAL A 159 -6.24 -9.46 -2.04
N CYS A 160 -7.49 -9.56 -2.49
CA CYS A 160 -8.54 -8.61 -2.15
C CYS A 160 -8.88 -8.73 -0.65
N PRO A 161 -8.62 -7.69 0.16
CA PRO A 161 -8.90 -7.78 1.59
C PRO A 161 -10.38 -7.53 1.90
N SER A 162 -11.14 -6.85 1.05
CA SER A 162 -12.55 -6.56 1.34
C SER A 162 -13.52 -7.62 0.81
N GLY A 163 -13.03 -8.65 0.11
CA GLY A 163 -13.91 -9.63 -0.55
C GLY A 163 -14.68 -9.08 -1.75
N ALA A 164 -14.38 -7.87 -2.21
CA ALA A 164 -15.09 -7.20 -3.30
C ALA A 164 -14.92 -7.86 -4.68
N ILE A 165 -13.98 -8.79 -4.84
CA ILE A 165 -13.67 -9.40 -6.12
C ILE A 165 -14.24 -10.81 -6.14
N THR A 166 -14.89 -11.21 -7.23
CA THR A 166 -15.36 -12.58 -7.47
C THR A 166 -14.95 -13.05 -8.86
N ILE A 167 -14.82 -14.37 -9.03
CA ILE A 167 -14.43 -15.01 -10.29
C ILE A 167 -15.51 -16.03 -10.64
N PRO A 168 -16.48 -15.70 -11.52
CA PRO A 168 -17.54 -16.63 -11.88
C PRO A 168 -17.04 -17.85 -12.67
N GLU A 169 -17.72 -19.00 -12.52
CA GLU A 169 -17.31 -20.27 -13.13
C GLU A 169 -17.48 -20.32 -14.66
N LYS A 170 -18.40 -19.52 -15.21
CA LYS A 170 -18.65 -19.45 -16.66
C LYS A 170 -18.49 -18.01 -17.13
N SER A 171 -17.73 -17.84 -18.19
CA SER A 171 -17.70 -16.57 -18.90
C SER A 171 -18.95 -16.43 -19.76
N ASP A 172 -19.43 -15.21 -19.94
CA ASP A 172 -20.53 -14.91 -20.87
C ASP A 172 -20.14 -15.17 -22.35
N LYS A 173 -18.85 -15.44 -22.62
CA LYS A 173 -18.27 -15.63 -23.95
C LYS A 173 -17.90 -17.10 -24.29
N GLY A 174 -18.50 -18.10 -23.63
CA GLY A 174 -18.36 -19.50 -24.03
C GLY A 174 -17.04 -20.18 -23.60
N TRP A 175 -16.38 -20.92 -24.50
CA TRP A 175 -15.19 -21.75 -24.20
C TRP A 175 -13.86 -20.96 -24.14
N GLU A 176 -13.89 -19.66 -24.40
CA GLU A 176 -12.69 -18.81 -24.36
C GLU A 176 -12.30 -18.50 -22.91
N THR A 177 -10.99 -18.58 -22.61
CA THR A 177 -10.37 -18.11 -21.37
C THR A 177 -10.37 -16.59 -21.31
N VAL A 178 -11.56 -16.00 -21.27
CA VAL A 178 -11.71 -14.55 -21.12
C VAL A 178 -11.60 -14.15 -19.65
N PRO A 179 -11.20 -12.91 -19.37
CA PRO A 179 -11.24 -12.33 -18.03
C PRO A 179 -12.66 -12.42 -17.50
N ASN A 180 -12.83 -13.09 -16.36
CA ASN A 180 -14.11 -13.19 -15.68
C ASN A 180 -13.92 -12.70 -14.24
N VAL A 181 -13.59 -11.42 -14.11
CA VAL A 181 -13.34 -10.78 -12.82
C VAL A 181 -14.45 -9.77 -12.61
N VAL A 182 -15.25 -9.97 -11.57
CA VAL A 182 -16.34 -9.06 -11.19
C VAL A 182 -15.93 -8.35 -9.91
N VAL A 183 -16.12 -7.04 -9.87
CA VAL A 183 -15.79 -6.19 -8.72
C VAL A 183 -17.07 -5.55 -8.20
N ASP A 184 -17.40 -5.80 -6.93
CA ASP A 184 -18.47 -5.09 -6.22
C ASP A 184 -17.91 -3.77 -5.67
N GLU A 185 -18.34 -2.65 -6.25
CA GLU A 185 -17.90 -1.32 -5.84
C GLU A 185 -18.38 -0.94 -4.44
N ASN A 186 -19.45 -1.56 -3.91
CA ASN A 186 -19.96 -1.28 -2.57
C ASN A 186 -19.08 -1.90 -1.48
N GLU A 187 -18.49 -3.05 -1.77
CA GLU A 187 -17.54 -3.74 -0.87
C GLU A 187 -16.10 -3.30 -1.11
N CYS A 188 -15.80 -2.64 -2.25
CA CYS A 188 -14.45 -2.17 -2.56
C CYS A 188 -14.05 -1.01 -1.65
N ILE A 189 -12.93 -1.15 -0.96
CA ILE A 189 -12.35 -0.07 -0.12
C ILE A 189 -11.29 0.76 -0.85
N PHE A 190 -11.12 0.57 -2.16
CA PHE A 190 -10.17 1.30 -3.02
C PHE A 190 -8.74 1.36 -2.44
N CYS A 191 -8.26 0.25 -1.86
CA CYS A 191 -6.94 0.18 -1.24
C CYS A 191 -5.79 -0.02 -2.25
N GLY A 192 -6.07 -0.72 -3.35
CA GLY A 192 -5.09 -0.99 -4.41
C GLY A 192 -4.30 -2.30 -4.26
N SER A 193 -4.68 -3.22 -3.35
CA SER A 193 -4.01 -4.53 -3.24
C SER A 193 -4.10 -5.35 -4.53
N CYS A 194 -5.24 -5.33 -5.22
CA CYS A 194 -5.44 -6.05 -6.47
C CYS A 194 -4.58 -5.49 -7.62
N ASP A 195 -4.49 -4.17 -7.73
CA ASP A 195 -3.61 -3.48 -8.69
C ASP A 195 -2.15 -3.80 -8.40
N ASN A 196 -1.70 -3.61 -7.14
CA ASN A 196 -0.35 -3.92 -6.72
C ASN A 196 0.01 -5.40 -7.00
N GLY A 197 -0.91 -6.31 -6.75
CA GLY A 197 -0.71 -7.74 -6.97
C GLY A 197 -0.79 -8.21 -8.41
N CYS A 198 -1.34 -7.42 -9.34
CA CYS A 198 -1.54 -7.87 -10.71
C CYS A 198 -0.20 -7.95 -11.48
N PRO A 199 0.28 -9.16 -11.85
CA PRO A 199 1.59 -9.28 -12.49
C PRO A 199 1.62 -8.69 -13.90
N THR A 200 0.47 -8.62 -14.58
CA THR A 200 0.36 -8.06 -15.95
C THR A 200 -0.14 -6.62 -15.97
N GLY A 201 -0.57 -6.08 -14.82
CA GLY A 201 -1.23 -4.77 -14.73
C GLY A 201 -2.55 -4.71 -15.50
N ALA A 202 -3.31 -5.82 -15.50
CA ALA A 202 -4.62 -5.91 -16.13
C ALA A 202 -5.72 -5.26 -15.29
N ILE A 203 -5.72 -5.47 -13.96
CA ILE A 203 -6.62 -4.75 -13.06
C ILE A 203 -5.93 -3.47 -12.58
N GLN A 204 -6.63 -2.35 -12.67
CA GLN A 204 -6.11 -1.02 -12.35
C GLN A 204 -7.09 -0.30 -11.44
N LEU A 205 -6.57 0.32 -10.39
CA LEU A 205 -7.31 1.25 -9.55
C LEU A 205 -7.05 2.68 -10.03
N GLU A 206 -8.11 3.48 -10.08
CA GLU A 206 -8.03 4.93 -10.25
C GLU A 206 -8.66 5.58 -9.02
N ILE A 207 -7.87 6.34 -8.25
CA ILE A 207 -8.39 7.08 -7.08
C ILE A 207 -8.91 8.43 -7.56
N THR A 208 -10.22 8.64 -7.43
CA THR A 208 -10.89 9.88 -7.83
C THR A 208 -11.07 10.82 -6.64
N ASP A 209 -11.33 10.24 -5.47
CA ASP A 209 -11.78 10.98 -4.28
C ASP A 209 -10.93 10.66 -3.06
N LEU A 210 -10.70 11.68 -2.23
CA LEU A 210 -10.01 11.57 -0.96
C LEU A 210 -10.81 12.28 0.12
N MET A 211 -11.20 11.53 1.13
CA MET A 211 -11.97 12.02 2.27
C MET A 211 -11.02 12.71 3.24
N THR A 212 -10.99 14.05 3.19
CA THR A 212 -10.09 14.87 4.01
C THR A 212 -10.78 16.12 4.54
N SER A 213 -10.29 16.63 5.67
CA SER A 213 -10.78 17.86 6.27
C SER A 213 -9.64 18.69 6.85
N GLY A 214 -9.91 19.98 7.10
CA GLY A 214 -8.94 20.90 7.69
C GLY A 214 -7.96 21.50 6.68
N LYS A 215 -6.95 22.18 7.22
CA LYS A 215 -5.92 22.88 6.43
C LYS A 215 -4.78 21.94 6.07
N TYR A 216 -4.13 22.23 4.96
CA TYR A 216 -2.94 21.53 4.50
C TYR A 216 -2.04 22.45 3.69
N SER A 217 -0.80 22.03 3.45
CA SER A 217 0.12 22.73 2.55
C SER A 217 -0.02 22.17 1.13
N GLU A 218 -0.50 22.97 0.19
CA GLU A 218 -0.66 22.57 -1.22
C GLU A 218 0.66 22.10 -1.85
N MET A 219 1.79 22.72 -1.45
CA MET A 219 3.12 22.38 -1.94
C MET A 219 3.53 20.94 -1.64
N PHE A 220 3.02 20.38 -0.54
CA PHE A 220 3.31 18.99 -0.16
C PHE A 220 2.16 18.06 -0.48
N TRP A 221 0.93 18.47 -0.17
CA TRP A 221 -0.26 17.64 -0.31
C TRP A 221 -0.57 17.33 -1.78
N ASN A 222 -0.49 18.31 -2.68
CA ASN A 222 -0.89 18.07 -4.07
C ASN A 222 0.03 17.05 -4.77
N PRO A 223 1.39 17.16 -4.71
CA PRO A 223 2.26 16.12 -5.26
C PRO A 223 2.05 14.76 -4.60
N LEU A 224 1.76 14.74 -3.30
CA LEU A 224 1.48 13.51 -2.58
C LEU A 224 0.19 12.82 -3.08
N VAL A 225 -0.86 13.59 -3.33
CA VAL A 225 -2.12 13.10 -3.91
C VAL A 225 -1.88 12.57 -5.32
N GLU A 226 -1.12 13.27 -6.16
CA GLU A 226 -0.79 12.78 -7.50
C GLU A 226 -0.09 11.42 -7.42
N ARG A 227 0.90 11.26 -6.54
CA ARG A 227 1.57 9.97 -6.32
C ARG A 227 0.59 8.88 -5.83
N LEU A 228 -0.39 9.24 -5.01
CA LEU A 228 -1.41 8.31 -4.53
C LEU A 228 -2.34 7.87 -5.66
N LYS A 229 -2.73 8.78 -6.56
CA LYS A 229 -3.62 8.55 -7.71
C LYS A 229 -2.94 7.81 -8.85
N THR A 230 -1.65 8.06 -9.10
CA THR A 230 -0.90 7.38 -10.16
C THR A 230 -0.63 5.93 -9.77
N LEU A 231 -1.43 5.04 -10.34
CA LEU A 231 -1.43 3.62 -10.03
C LEU A 231 -0.88 2.82 -11.20
N ARG A 232 0.44 2.86 -11.29
CA ARG A 232 1.36 1.89 -11.88
C ARG A 232 2.76 2.35 -11.49
N TRP A 233 3.74 1.45 -11.45
CA TRP A 233 5.17 1.72 -11.15
C TRP A 233 5.84 2.56 -12.26
N TYR A 234 5.24 3.71 -12.56
CA TYR A 234 5.58 4.67 -13.57
C TYR A 234 6.99 5.20 -13.29
N HIS A 235 7.91 4.79 -14.14
CA HIS A 235 8.76 5.73 -14.86
C HIS A 235 8.77 5.30 -16.34
N PRO A 236 8.17 6.03 -17.29
CA PRO A 236 8.99 6.51 -18.36
C PRO A 236 10.10 7.30 -17.65
N LYS A 237 11.31 6.78 -17.71
CA LYS A 237 12.44 7.68 -17.69
C LYS A 237 12.22 8.55 -18.91
N GLU A 238 11.83 9.81 -18.72
CA GLU A 238 12.05 10.79 -19.77
C GLU A 238 13.56 10.82 -20.01
N GLU A 239 13.93 10.68 -21.27
CA GLU A 239 15.31 10.80 -21.79
C GLU A 239 15.87 12.20 -21.52
#